data_AF-A0A7X8PRY4-F1
#
_entry.id   AF-A0A7X8PRY4-F1
#
_cell.length_a   1.000
_cell.length_b   1.000
_cell.length_c   1.000
_cell.angle_alpha   90.00
_cell.angle_beta   90.00
_cell.angle_gamma   90.00
#
_symmetry.space_group_name_H-M   'P 1'
#
loop_
_entity.id
_entity.type
_entity.pdbx_description
1 polymer ?
#
loop_
_entity_poly.entity_id
_entity_poly.type
_entity_poly.pdbx_seq_one_letter_code
_entity_poly.pdbx_strand_id
1 'polypeptide(L)' 'MLALKILAALIIVTGFVTVITAKKIVKRFGLDKRVKLENEHEMEAEAAEDYKTLIATVNVKRYGMLIALPGLVLTLIAFR' A
#
# COMPACT_ATOMS: atom_id res chain seq x y z
N MET A 1 21.34 17.12 12.86
CA MET A 1 20.68 15.95 12.21
C MET A 1 19.35 15.51 12.86
N LEU A 2 18.80 16.24 13.84
CA LEU A 2 17.55 15.83 14.51
C LEU A 2 16.31 15.92 13.59
N ALA A 3 16.24 16.97 12.76
CA ALA A 3 15.15 17.18 11.80
C ALA A 3 15.06 16.05 10.75
N LEU A 4 16.19 15.59 10.20
CA LEU A 4 16.22 14.46 9.26
C LEU A 4 15.76 13.15 9.91
N LYS A 5 16.11 12.92 11.17
CA LYS A 5 15.64 11.74 11.92
C LYS A 5 14.12 11.75 12.12
N ILE A 6 13.55 12.90 12.45
CA ILE A 6 12.09 13.08 12.59
C ILE A 6 11.39 12.85 11.24
N LEU A 7 11.91 13.45 10.16
CA LEU A 7 11.39 13.25 8.81
C LEU A 7 11.44 11.78 8.36
N ALA A 8 12.56 11.10 8.60
CA ALA A 8 12.71 9.68 8.30
C ALA A 8 11.67 8.84 9.06
N ALA A 9 11.49 9.10 10.35
CA ALA A 9 10.48 8.41 11.17
C ALA A 9 9.06 8.66 10.65
N LEU A 10 8.71 9.90 10.33
CA LEU A 10 7.38 10.25 9.81
C LEU A 10 7.07 9.53 8.49
N ILE A 11 8.03 9.47 7.58
CA ILE A 11 7.88 8.81 6.27
C ILE A 11 7.74 7.29 6.42
N ILE A 12 8.55 6.67 7.30
CA ILE A 12 8.43 5.23 7.58
C ILE A 12 7.07 4.91 8.20
N VAL A 13 6.65 5.69 9.21
CA VAL A 13 5.37 5.49 9.90
C VAL A 13 4.21 5.62 8.92
N THR A 14 4.19 6.66 8.09
CA THR A 14 3.12 6.83 7.08
C THR A 14 3.11 5.70 6.05
N GLY A 15 4.28 5.26 5.58
CA GLY A 15 4.38 4.10 4.68
C GLY A 15 3.83 2.82 5.30
N PHE A 16 4.22 2.51 6.55
CA PHE A 16 3.73 1.33 7.28
C PHE A 16 2.24 1.40 7.60
N VAL A 17 1.74 2.55 8.06
CA VAL A 17 0.32 2.76 8.31
C VAL A 17 -0.48 2.52 7.03
N THR A 18 0.02 2.95 5.87
CA THR A 18 -0.62 2.70 4.57
C THR A 18 -0.68 1.21 4.24
N VAL A 19 0.38 0.45 4.52
CA VAL A 19 0.42 -1.02 4.30
C VAL A 19 -0.57 -1.75 5.21
N ILE A 20 -0.61 -1.40 6.50
CA ILE A 20 -1.50 -2.02 7.49
C ILE A 20 -2.96 -1.70 7.17
N THR A 21 -3.25 -0.45 6.81
CA THR A 21 -4.61 0.00 6.51
C THR A 21 -5.03 -0.25 5.06
N ALA A 22 -4.20 -0.88 4.23
CA ALA A 22 -4.43 -1.09 2.80
C ALA A 22 -5.81 -1.73 2.51
N LYS A 23 -6.19 -2.79 3.23
CA LYS A 23 -7.50 -3.45 3.05
C LYS A 23 -8.67 -2.49 3.34
N LYS A 24 -8.51 -1.62 4.35
CA LYS A 24 -9.51 -0.61 4.72
C LYS A 24 -9.56 0.52 3.69
N ILE A 25 -8.42 0.95 3.15
CA ILE A 25 -8.33 1.94 2.07
C ILE A 25 -9.04 1.41 0.82
N VAL A 26 -8.75 0.18 0.40
CA VAL A 26 -9.41 -0.44 -0.75
C VAL A 26 -10.91 -0.46 -0.60
N LYS A 27 -11.43 -0.98 0.53
CA LYS A 27 -12.87 -1.03 0.80
C LYS A 27 -13.51 0.36 0.89
N ARG A 28 -12.81 1.34 1.49
CA ARG A 28 -13.35 2.69 1.67
C ARG A 28 -13.42 3.48 0.36
N PHE A 29 -12.46 3.29 -0.53
CA PHE A 29 -12.37 4.01 -1.80
C PHE A 29 -12.91 3.20 -2.99
N GLY A 30 -13.38 1.96 -2.77
CA GLY A 30 -13.88 1.09 -3.83
C GLY A 30 -12.83 0.77 -4.90
N LEU A 31 -11.56 0.64 -4.50
CA LEU A 31 -10.45 0.45 -5.44
C LEU A 31 -10.52 -0.92 -6.15
N ASP A 32 -11.16 -1.88 -5.52
CA ASP A 32 -11.55 -3.18 -6.08
C ASP A 32 -12.38 -3.04 -7.37
N LYS A 33 -13.29 -2.06 -7.44
CA LYS A 33 -14.14 -1.83 -8.62
C LYS A 33 -13.39 -1.30 -9.84
N ARG A 34 -12.18 -0.79 -9.65
CA ARG A 34 -11.31 -0.29 -10.74
C ARG A 34 -10.40 -1.38 -11.30
N VAL A 35 -10.35 -2.55 -10.67
CA VAL A 35 -9.57 -3.69 -11.14
C VAL A 35 -10.35 -4.37 -12.26
N LYS A 36 -9.84 -4.29 -13.49
CA LYS A 36 -10.34 -5.08 -14.62
C LYS A 36 -9.70 -6.46 -14.54
N LEU A 37 -10.52 -7.51 -14.53
CA LEU A 37 -10.07 -8.89 -14.70
C LEU A 37 -10.31 -9.28 -16.15
N GLU A 38 -9.27 -9.73 -16.86
CA GLU A 38 -9.40 -10.15 -18.26
C GLU A 38 -10.25 -11.43 -18.39
N ASN A 39 -10.22 -12.30 -17.37
CA ASN A 39 -10.94 -13.58 -17.34
C ASN A 39 -12.13 -13.58 -16.37
N GLU A 40 -12.80 -12.44 -16.19
CA GLU A 40 -13.90 -12.30 -15.21
C GLU A 40 -15.08 -13.25 -15.46
N HIS A 41 -15.24 -13.69 -16.71
CA HIS A 41 -16.32 -14.59 -17.16
C HIS A 41 -16.04 -16.07 -16.89
N GLU A 42 -14.80 -16.44 -16.56
CA GLU A 42 -14.40 -17.82 -16.23
C GLU A 42 -14.37 -18.07 -14.71
N MET A 43 -14.56 -17.01 -13.90
CA MET A 43 -14.54 -17.09 -12.44
C MET A 43 -15.96 -16.98 -11.89
N GLU A 44 -16.24 -17.72 -10.81
CA GLU A 44 -17.45 -17.48 -10.03
C GLU A 44 -17.46 -16.04 -9.49
N ALA A 45 -18.64 -15.42 -9.46
CA ALA A 45 -18.78 -13.99 -9.14
C ALA A 45 -18.17 -13.61 -7.78
N GLU A 46 -18.31 -14.47 -6.77
CA GLU A 46 -17.74 -14.28 -5.43
C GLU A 46 -16.21 -14.34 -5.46
N ALA A 47 -15.64 -15.34 -6.16
CA ALA A 47 -14.20 -15.48 -6.32
C ALA A 47 -13.57 -14.31 -7.10
N ALA A 48 -14.29 -13.77 -8.10
CA ALA A 48 -13.86 -12.61 -8.86
C ALA A 48 -13.80 -11.33 -7.99
N GLU A 49 -14.80 -11.09 -7.14
CA GLU A 49 -14.81 -9.95 -6.21
C GLU A 49 -13.68 -10.02 -5.17
N ASP A 50 -13.46 -11.19 -4.59
CA ASP A 50 -12.38 -11.40 -3.63
C ASP A 50 -11.01 -11.20 -4.28
N TYR A 51 -10.85 -11.68 -5.51
CA TYR A 51 -9.60 -11.52 -6.26
C TYR A 51 -9.33 -10.05 -6.65
N LYS A 52 -10.36 -9.30 -7.06
CA LYS A 52 -10.25 -7.85 -7.29
C LYS A 52 -9.84 -7.11 -6.02
N THR A 53 -10.45 -7.46 -4.89
CA THR A 53 -10.12 -6.89 -3.58
C THR A 53 -8.68 -7.20 -3.18
N LEU A 54 -8.21 -8.41 -3.46
CA LEU A 54 -6.83 -8.82 -3.21
C LEU A 54 -5.85 -8.00 -4.06
N ILE A 55 -6.06 -7.91 -5.37
CA ILE A 55 -5.20 -7.14 -6.29
C ILE A 55 -5.15 -5.67 -5.87
N ALA A 56 -6.31 -5.07 -5.60
CA ALA A 56 -6.37 -3.68 -5.14
C ALA A 56 -5.61 -3.50 -3.81
N THR A 57 -5.71 -4.47 -2.89
CA THR A 57 -5.00 -4.42 -1.60
C THR A 57 -3.48 -4.51 -1.80
N VAL A 58 -3.03 -5.41 -2.67
CA VAL A 58 -1.61 -5.55 -3.02
C VAL A 58 -1.08 -4.27 -3.66
N ASN A 59 -1.85 -3.63 -4.55
CA ASN A 59 -1.46 -2.36 -5.15
C ASN A 59 -1.31 -1.26 -4.09
N VAL A 60 -2.27 -1.11 -3.17
CA VAL A 60 -2.15 -0.12 -2.08
C VAL A 60 -0.96 -0.44 -1.17
N LYS A 61 -0.69 -1.72 -0.86
CA LYS A 61 0.50 -2.12 -0.10
C LYS A 61 1.80 -1.77 -0.84
N ARG A 62 1.85 -1.95 -2.15
CA ARG A 62 3.00 -1.55 -2.99
C ARG A 62 3.26 -0.06 -2.89
N TYR A 63 2.23 0.78 -2.97
CA TYR A 63 2.38 2.23 -2.77
C TYR A 63 2.84 2.57 -1.35
N GLY A 64 2.29 1.91 -0.33
CA GLY A 64 2.74 2.08 1.06
C GLY A 64 4.23 1.73 1.26
N MET A 65 4.70 0.64 0.64
CA MET A 65 6.12 0.27 0.64
C MET A 65 6.99 1.28 -0.13
N LEU A 66 6.48 1.80 -1.25
CA LEU A 66 7.18 2.83 -2.03
C LEU A 66 7.34 4.13 -1.22
N ILE A 67 6.38 4.48 -0.37
CA ILE A 67 6.47 5.60 0.56
C ILE A 67 7.46 5.30 1.70
N ALA A 68 7.49 4.07 2.23
CA ALA A 68 8.41 3.70 3.31
C ALA A 68 9.89 3.67 2.88
N LEU A 69 10.17 3.28 1.63
CA LEU A 69 11.51 3.17 1.02
C LEU A 69 12.39 4.44 1.18
N PRO A 70 11.96 5.64 0.77
CA PRO A 70 12.75 6.86 0.97
C PRO A 70 12.95 7.18 2.44
N GLY A 71 12.01 6.83 3.33
CA GLY A 71 12.17 6.94 4.77
C GLY A 71 13.30 6.04 5.30
N LEU A 72 13.39 4.79 4.82
CA LEU A 72 14.49 3.88 5.15
C LEU A 72 15.84 4.40 4.65
N VAL A 73 15.91 4.90 3.41
CA VAL A 73 17.13 5.50 2.85
C VAL A 73 17.56 6.73 3.66
N LEU A 74 16.63 7.60 4.03
CA LEU A 74 16.89 8.75 4.90
C LEU A 74 17.38 8.32 6.27
N THR A 75 16.89 7.20 6.81
CA THR A 75 17.35 6.66 8.10
C THR A 75 18.82 6.21 8.01
N LEU A 76 19.20 5.52 6.93
CA LEU A 76 20.59 5.12 6.69
C LEU A 76 21.55 6.31 6.57
N ILE A 77 21.09 7.43 5.99
CA ILE A 77 21.89 8.65 5.86
C ILE A 77 21.95 9.43 7.18
N ALA A 78 20.82 9.56 7.88
CA ALA A 78 20.70 10.39 9.08
C ALA A 78 21.31 9.76 10.35
N PHE A 79 21.58 8.46 10.33
CA PHE A 79 22.24 7.71 11.41
C PHE A 79 23.69 7.32 11.09
N ARG A 80 24.23 7.78 9.95
CA ARG A 80 25.67 7.75 9.66
C ARG A 80 26.38 8.89 10.38
#